data_AF-A0A6P1A721-F1
#
_entry.id   AF-A0A6P1A721-F1
#
_cell.length_a   1.000
_cell.length_b   1.000
_cell.length_c   1.000
_cell.angle_alpha   90.00
_cell.angle_beta   90.00
_cell.angle_gamma   90.00
#
_symmetry.space_group_name_H-M   'P 1'
#
loop_
_entity.id
_entity.type
_entity.pdbx_description
1 polymer ?
#
loop_
_entity_poly.entity_id
_entity_poly.type
_entity_poly.pdbx_seq_one_letter_code
_entity_poly.pdbx_strand_id
1 'polypeptide(L)'
;MQPEPPSQSGGTGFDIQRELDRIEEIILYSTRIYLTGRTLVDEEKLLDQLDYVRLNLPGAFKEALDIIAQKEEILLQAEEYAQEIVDAAEQRALEILDETRIIQQAELEASRIREVVRQECEEMQRKNFSEIEQMRLQARQELEQLRQLTLAECEDIQDGADEYADAVLQNIEKQLSDLLRVIRNGRQQLNNDTQTRGGQGGQGGQGG
;
A
#
# COMPACT_ATOMS: atom_id res chain seq x y z
N MET A 1 31.15 16.75 -26.80
CA MET A 1 31.51 17.38 -28.08
C MET A 1 31.80 18.85 -27.84
N GLN A 2 33.03 19.31 -28.07
CA GLN A 2 33.32 20.75 -28.15
C GLN A 2 32.96 21.21 -29.57
N PRO A 3 32.29 22.37 -29.76
CA PRO A 3 32.10 22.93 -31.09
C PRO A 3 33.46 23.45 -31.59
N GLU A 4 33.89 22.99 -32.77
CA GLU A 4 35.03 23.57 -33.47
C GLU A 4 34.76 25.06 -33.76
N PRO A 5 35.79 25.93 -33.67
CA PRO A 5 35.63 27.33 -34.03
C PRO A 5 35.32 27.46 -35.53
N PRO A 6 34.53 28.47 -35.95
CA PRO A 6 34.27 28.71 -37.36
C PRO A 6 35.60 29.01 -38.05
N SER A 7 36.00 28.12 -38.95
CA SER A 7 37.08 28.37 -39.89
C SER A 7 36.74 29.65 -40.65
N GLN A 8 37.53 30.69 -40.40
CA GLN A 8 37.51 31.92 -41.18
C GLN A 8 38.02 31.59 -42.59
N SER A 9 37.15 31.03 -43.42
CA SER A 9 37.31 31.02 -44.86
C SER A 9 37.01 32.44 -45.35
N GLY A 10 37.94 33.38 -45.09
CA GLY A 10 38.03 34.61 -45.85
C GLY A 10 38.30 34.20 -47.29
N GLY A 11 37.24 34.10 -48.08
CA GLY A 11 37.30 33.62 -49.45
C GLY A 11 38.40 34.37 -50.20
N THR A 12 39.45 33.64 -50.56
CA THR A 12 40.37 34.02 -51.64
C THR A 12 39.67 33.83 -52.99
N GLY A 13 38.42 34.29 -53.08
CA GLY A 13 37.60 34.27 -54.28
C GLY A 13 37.83 35.55 -55.06
N PHE A 14 37.75 35.44 -56.39
CA PHE A 14 37.81 36.56 -57.31
C PHE A 14 36.91 37.71 -56.83
N ASP A 15 37.52 38.84 -56.46
CA ASP A 15 36.84 40.02 -55.91
C ASP A 15 36.59 41.02 -57.04
N ILE A 16 35.38 40.99 -57.58
CA ILE A 16 34.98 41.86 -58.69
C ILE A 16 35.15 43.34 -58.35
N GLN A 17 35.02 43.75 -57.08
CA GLN A 17 35.21 45.15 -56.71
C GLN A 17 36.67 45.57 -56.89
N ARG A 18 37.62 44.75 -56.41
CA ARG A 18 39.05 45.01 -56.60
C ARG A 18 39.46 45.01 -58.07
N GLU A 19 38.91 44.09 -58.87
CA GLU A 19 39.26 44.04 -60.29
C GLU A 19 38.63 45.17 -61.11
N LEU A 20 37.47 45.71 -60.69
CA LEU A 20 36.88 46.93 -61.23
C LEU A 20 37.67 48.17 -60.79
N ASP A 21 38.10 48.23 -59.53
CA ASP A 21 38.95 49.31 -59.01
C ASP A 21 40.28 49.39 -59.79
N ARG A 22 40.86 48.24 -60.16
CA ARG A 22 42.05 48.18 -61.04
C ARG A 22 41.76 48.74 -62.44
N ILE A 23 40.61 48.43 -63.02
CA ILE A 23 40.20 48.99 -64.32
C ILE A 23 40.02 50.51 -64.21
N GLU A 24 39.38 50.98 -63.14
CA GLU A 24 39.23 52.40 -62.85
C GLU A 24 40.60 53.08 -62.70
N GLU A 25 41.54 52.45 -61.99
CA GLU A 25 42.90 52.94 -61.81
C GLU A 25 43.65 53.09 -63.15
N ILE A 26 43.55 52.08 -64.02
CA ILE A 26 44.13 52.11 -65.39
C ILE A 26 43.55 53.29 -66.19
N ILE A 27 42.25 53.59 -66.04
CA ILE A 27 41.60 54.71 -66.73
C ILE A 27 41.99 56.06 -66.10
N LEU A 28 42.10 56.16 -64.78
CA LEU A 28 42.41 57.42 -64.08
C LEU A 28 43.86 57.89 -64.28
N TYR A 29 44.83 56.99 -64.31
CA TYR A 29 46.24 57.33 -64.55
C TYR A 29 46.59 57.52 -66.03
N SER A 30 45.62 57.29 -66.92
CA SER A 30 45.83 57.43 -68.35
C SER A 30 45.77 58.90 -68.81
N THR A 31 46.44 59.21 -69.93
CA THR A 31 46.70 60.62 -70.28
C THR A 31 45.41 61.29 -70.77
N ARG A 32 44.95 62.31 -70.04
CA ARG A 32 43.73 63.05 -70.39
C ARG A 32 44.01 64.11 -71.46
N ILE A 33 43.23 64.09 -72.54
CA ILE A 33 43.35 65.05 -73.64
C ILE A 33 42.40 66.23 -73.38
N TYR A 34 42.95 67.35 -72.88
CA TYR A 34 42.21 68.50 -72.33
C TYR A 34 41.27 69.24 -73.29
N LEU A 35 41.33 69.01 -74.61
CA LEU A 35 40.43 69.63 -75.60
C LEU A 35 39.33 68.72 -76.16
N THR A 36 39.42 67.39 -76.00
CA THR A 36 38.52 66.44 -76.68
C THR A 36 37.65 65.64 -75.70
N GLY A 37 37.89 65.78 -74.39
CA GLY A 37 37.23 64.98 -73.36
C GLY A 37 37.59 63.49 -73.39
N ARG A 38 38.56 63.09 -74.22
CA ARG A 38 39.01 61.70 -74.39
C ARG A 38 40.22 61.41 -73.51
N THR A 39 40.33 60.16 -73.08
CA THR A 39 41.46 59.67 -72.28
C THR A 39 42.21 58.63 -73.10
N LEU A 40 43.53 58.76 -73.20
CA LEU A 40 44.39 57.84 -73.94
C LEU A 40 44.85 56.73 -73.02
N VAL A 41 44.23 55.56 -73.15
CA VAL A 41 44.45 54.36 -72.32
C VAL A 41 45.35 53.38 -73.04
N ASP A 42 46.17 52.65 -72.26
CA ASP A 42 46.94 51.51 -72.73
C ASP A 42 45.98 50.33 -73.03
N GLU A 43 45.73 50.11 -74.33
CA GLU A 43 44.75 49.12 -74.80
C GLU A 43 45.10 47.70 -74.34
N GLU A 44 46.39 47.33 -74.37
CA GLU A 44 46.86 45.98 -74.02
C GLU A 44 46.56 45.68 -72.55
N LYS A 45 46.94 46.59 -71.64
CA LYS A 45 46.69 46.42 -70.19
C LYS A 45 45.22 46.41 -69.81
N LEU A 46 44.41 47.25 -70.48
CA LEU A 46 42.97 47.30 -70.22
C LEU A 46 42.28 46.02 -70.70
N LEU A 47 42.66 45.51 -71.89
CA LEU A 47 42.12 44.27 -72.43
C LEU A 47 42.54 43.05 -71.61
N ASP A 48 43.79 42.97 -71.17
CA ASP A 48 44.27 41.89 -70.29
C ASP A 48 43.48 41.83 -68.97
N GLN A 49 43.25 43.00 -68.36
CA GLN A 49 42.48 43.09 -67.13
C GLN A 49 41.00 42.74 -67.34
N LEU A 50 40.42 43.14 -68.48
CA LEU A 50 39.06 42.76 -68.86
C LEU A 50 38.93 41.26 -69.13
N ASP A 51 39.91 40.64 -69.77
CA ASP A 51 39.95 39.21 -70.04
C ASP A 51 40.14 38.41 -68.75
N TYR A 52 40.95 38.90 -67.80
CA TYR A 52 41.07 38.32 -66.46
C TYR A 52 39.73 38.33 -65.72
N VAL A 53 39.00 39.44 -65.75
CA VAL A 53 37.64 39.53 -65.18
C VAL A 53 36.71 38.56 -65.90
N ARG A 54 36.71 38.56 -67.22
CA ARG A 54 35.83 37.71 -68.04
C ARG A 54 36.05 36.22 -67.81
N LEU A 55 37.28 35.79 -67.58
CA LEU A 55 37.63 34.39 -67.36
C LEU A 55 37.19 33.90 -65.97
N ASN A 56 37.35 34.73 -64.94
CA ASN A 56 37.17 34.33 -63.54
C ASN A 56 35.78 34.66 -62.97
N LEU A 57 35.10 35.69 -63.48
CA LEU A 57 33.77 36.12 -63.02
C LEU A 57 32.70 35.01 -63.10
N PRO A 58 32.60 34.20 -64.19
CA PRO A 58 31.59 33.14 -64.27
C PRO A 58 31.78 32.05 -63.21
N GLY A 59 33.04 31.71 -62.89
CA GLY A 59 33.37 30.72 -61.85
C GLY A 59 32.95 31.20 -60.47
N ALA A 60 33.25 32.45 -60.15
CA ALA A 60 32.87 33.07 -58.88
C ALA A 60 31.34 33.16 -58.69
N PHE A 61 30.58 33.49 -59.73
CA PHE A 61 29.12 33.49 -59.65
C PHE A 61 28.54 32.08 -59.46
N LYS A 62 29.10 31.08 -60.13
CA LYS A 62 28.67 29.70 -59.95
C LYS A 62 28.90 29.23 -58.51
N GLU A 63 30.08 29.49 -57.96
CA GLU A 63 30.40 29.18 -56.56
C GLU A 63 29.46 29.89 -55.59
N ALA A 64 29.15 31.17 -55.81
CA ALA A 64 28.18 31.89 -54.99
C ALA A 64 26.78 31.28 -55.04
N LEU A 65 26.30 30.85 -56.21
CA LEU A 65 25.02 30.17 -56.37
C LEU A 65 25.02 28.80 -55.67
N ASP A 66 26.11 28.04 -55.79
CA ASP A 66 26.26 26.74 -55.13
C ASP A 66 26.24 26.91 -53.60
N ILE A 67 26.90 27.93 -53.05
CA ILE A 67 26.86 28.27 -51.62
C ILE A 67 25.44 28.63 -51.17
N ILE A 68 24.69 29.41 -51.97
CA ILE A 68 23.30 29.75 -51.64
C ILE A 68 22.43 28.50 -51.62
N ALA A 69 22.57 27.62 -52.62
CA ALA A 69 21.83 26.36 -52.68
C ALA A 69 22.15 25.44 -51.49
N GLN A 70 23.43 25.31 -51.14
CA GLN A 70 23.86 24.54 -49.95
C GLN A 70 23.31 25.14 -48.66
N LYS A 71 23.29 26.47 -48.53
CA LYS A 71 22.71 27.14 -47.36
C LYS A 71 21.21 26.83 -47.24
N GLU A 72 20.47 26.90 -48.34
CA GLU A 72 19.03 26.57 -48.34
C GLU A 72 18.79 25.11 -47.93
N GLU A 73 19.62 24.17 -48.42
CA GLU A 73 19.57 22.77 -48.03
C GLU A 73 19.84 22.58 -46.53
N ILE A 74 20.89 23.21 -45.99
CA ILE A 74 21.24 23.13 -44.57
C ILE A 74 20.11 23.72 -43.71
N LEU A 75 19.49 24.83 -44.12
CA LEU A 75 18.38 25.42 -43.40
C LEU A 75 17.18 24.47 -43.36
N LEU A 76 16.83 23.86 -44.49
CA LEU A 76 15.74 22.89 -44.56
C LEU A 76 16.01 21.68 -43.65
N GLN A 77 17.22 21.13 -43.69
CA GLN A 77 17.62 20.02 -42.82
C GLN A 77 17.58 20.41 -41.33
N ALA A 78 18.02 21.63 -41.01
CA ALA A 78 17.99 22.13 -39.64
C ALA A 78 16.55 22.34 -39.14
N GLU A 79 15.64 22.82 -40.00
CA GLU A 79 14.22 22.95 -39.70
C GLU A 79 13.55 21.58 -39.46
N GLU A 80 13.81 20.60 -40.32
CA GLU A 80 13.31 19.23 -40.17
C GLU A 80 13.81 18.61 -38.86
N TYR A 81 15.11 18.70 -38.59
CA TYR A 81 15.69 18.18 -37.35
C TYR A 81 15.14 18.88 -36.10
N ALA A 82 14.94 20.20 -36.16
CA ALA A 82 14.32 20.94 -35.07
C ALA A 82 12.88 20.47 -34.82
N GLN A 83 12.11 20.22 -35.87
CA GLN A 83 10.76 19.69 -35.76
C GLN A 83 10.75 18.28 -35.14
N GLU A 84 11.65 17.40 -35.58
CA GLU A 84 11.78 16.06 -34.99
C GLU A 84 12.09 16.10 -33.48
N ILE A 85 12.96 17.02 -33.05
CA ILE A 85 13.27 17.21 -31.62
C ILE A 85 12.03 17.65 -30.85
N VAL A 86 11.28 18.62 -31.39
CA VAL A 86 10.05 19.12 -30.74
C VAL A 86 9.03 18.00 -30.62
N ASP A 87 8.77 17.27 -31.70
CA ASP A 87 7.80 16.18 -31.72
C ASP A 87 8.19 15.06 -30.73
N ALA A 88 9.47 14.70 -30.69
CA ALA A 88 9.98 13.71 -29.73
C ALA A 88 9.87 14.19 -28.27
N ALA A 89 10.11 15.48 -28.01
CA ALA A 89 9.96 16.07 -26.70
C ALA A 89 8.49 16.11 -26.24
N GLU A 90 7.56 16.46 -27.15
CA GLU A 90 6.13 16.46 -26.89
C GLU A 90 5.60 15.05 -26.60
N GLN A 91 5.99 14.05 -27.40
CA GLN A 91 5.62 12.66 -27.15
C GLN A 91 6.08 12.18 -25.77
N ARG A 92 7.34 12.45 -25.42
CA ARG A 92 7.87 12.09 -24.10
C ARG A 92 7.18 12.81 -22.95
N ALA A 93 6.79 14.07 -23.15
CA ALA A 93 6.03 14.82 -22.16
C ALA A 93 4.63 14.20 -21.93
N LEU A 94 3.98 13.72 -23.00
CA LEU A 94 2.70 13.01 -22.91
C LEU A 94 2.84 11.69 -22.14
N GLU A 95 3.89 10.90 -22.41
CA GLU A 95 4.18 9.66 -21.68
C GLU A 95 4.36 9.91 -20.18
N ILE A 96 5.23 10.87 -19.82
CA ILE A 96 5.48 11.23 -18.41
C ILE A 96 4.18 11.68 -17.72
N LEU A 97 3.34 12.46 -18.41
CA LEU A 97 2.08 12.93 -17.87
C LEU A 97 1.12 11.76 -17.62
N ASP A 98 1.06 10.78 -18.53
CA ASP A 98 0.23 9.59 -18.36
C ASP A 98 0.71 8.72 -17.19
N GLU A 99 2.02 8.45 -17.10
CA GLU A 99 2.62 7.78 -15.95
C GLU A 99 2.30 8.50 -14.63
N THR A 100 2.40 9.83 -14.62
CA THR A 100 2.08 10.65 -13.45
C THR A 100 0.60 10.52 -13.06
N ARG A 101 -0.31 10.51 -14.03
CA ARG A 101 -1.74 10.31 -13.77
C ARG A 101 -2.02 8.92 -13.18
N ILE A 102 -1.39 7.88 -13.71
CA ILE A 102 -1.54 6.51 -13.20
C ILE A 102 -1.06 6.43 -11.75
N ILE A 103 0.10 7.02 -11.43
CA ILE A 103 0.64 7.05 -10.07
C ILE A 103 -0.31 7.79 -9.13
N GLN A 104 -0.76 8.99 -9.50
CA GLN A 104 -1.69 9.78 -8.67
C GLN A 104 -3.01 9.04 -8.43
N GLN A 105 -3.55 8.38 -9.46
CA GLN A 105 -4.77 7.58 -9.33
C GLN A 105 -4.55 6.38 -8.42
N ALA A 106 -3.43 5.68 -8.55
CA ALA A 106 -3.08 4.56 -7.70
C ALA A 106 -2.89 4.99 -6.23
N GLU A 107 -2.27 6.13 -5.98
CA GLU A 107 -2.11 6.70 -4.63
C GLU A 107 -3.45 7.08 -4.01
N LEU A 108 -4.37 7.66 -4.79
CA LEU A 108 -5.71 8.01 -4.34
C LEU A 108 -6.50 6.76 -3.96
N GLU A 109 -6.49 5.73 -4.80
CA GLU A 109 -7.20 4.47 -4.52
C GLU A 109 -6.56 3.72 -3.34
N ALA A 110 -5.23 3.68 -3.26
CA ALA A 110 -4.53 3.09 -2.11
C ALA A 110 -4.87 3.82 -0.80
N SER A 111 -5.00 5.15 -0.85
CA SER A 111 -5.43 5.95 0.32
C SER A 111 -6.89 5.68 0.68
N ARG A 112 -7.77 5.54 -0.30
CA ARG A 112 -9.17 5.15 -0.10
C ARG A 112 -9.29 3.77 0.55
N ILE A 113 -8.55 2.78 0.04
CA ILE A 113 -8.53 1.41 0.59
C ILE A 113 -8.03 1.43 2.03
N ARG A 114 -6.94 2.16 2.32
CA ARG A 114 -6.41 2.30 3.69
C ARG A 114 -7.45 2.87 4.65
N GLU A 115 -8.20 3.88 4.22
CA GLU A 115 -9.24 4.48 5.05
C GLU A 115 -10.40 3.51 5.29
N VAL A 116 -10.86 2.80 4.25
CA VAL A 116 -11.91 1.77 4.39
C VAL A 116 -11.48 0.67 5.35
N VAL A 117 -10.29 0.10 5.17
CA VAL A 117 -9.76 -0.96 6.03
C VAL A 117 -9.63 -0.47 7.48
N ARG A 118 -9.18 0.78 7.68
CA ARG A 118 -9.11 1.37 9.02
C ARG A 118 -10.49 1.46 9.67
N GLN A 119 -11.48 1.98 8.97
CA GLN A 119 -12.85 2.10 9.47
C GLN A 119 -13.46 0.73 9.78
N GLU A 120 -13.27 -0.25 8.90
CA GLU A 120 -13.73 -1.62 9.11
C GLU A 120 -13.06 -2.27 10.32
N CYS A 121 -11.75 -2.08 10.50
CA CYS A 121 -11.04 -2.56 11.69
C CYS A 121 -11.56 -1.90 12.97
N GLU A 122 -11.77 -0.59 12.98
CA GLU A 122 -12.31 0.14 14.13
C GLU A 122 -13.74 -0.34 14.45
N GLU A 123 -14.58 -0.57 13.45
CA GLU A 123 -15.94 -1.10 13.63
C GLU A 123 -15.91 -2.55 14.15
N MET A 124 -15.06 -3.40 13.59
CA MET A 124 -14.90 -4.79 14.01
C MET A 124 -14.41 -4.88 15.45
N GLN A 125 -13.43 -4.06 15.83
CA GLN A 125 -12.94 -3.99 17.22
C GLN A 125 -14.06 -3.54 18.16
N ARG A 126 -14.84 -2.52 17.77
CA ARG A 126 -15.94 -2.01 18.59
C ARG A 126 -17.05 -3.06 18.78
N LYS A 127 -17.40 -3.80 17.71
CA LYS A 127 -18.35 -4.93 17.78
C LYS A 127 -17.81 -6.04 18.67
N ASN A 128 -16.58 -6.48 18.44
CA ASN A 128 -15.96 -7.55 19.20
C ASN A 128 -15.88 -7.21 20.69
N PHE A 129 -15.53 -5.97 21.04
CA PHE A 129 -15.54 -5.50 22.41
C PHE A 129 -16.93 -5.57 23.05
N SER A 130 -17.96 -5.12 22.33
CA SER A 130 -19.35 -5.19 22.82
C SER A 130 -19.82 -6.63 23.01
N GLU A 131 -19.47 -7.53 22.08
CA GLU A 131 -19.80 -8.96 22.15
C GLU A 131 -19.09 -9.64 23.33
N ILE A 132 -17.81 -9.35 23.55
CA ILE A 132 -17.04 -9.89 24.68
C ILE A 132 -17.65 -9.43 26.00
N GLU A 133 -17.98 -8.14 26.15
CA GLU A 133 -18.59 -7.65 27.38
C GLU A 133 -19.98 -8.25 27.61
N GLN A 134 -20.79 -8.42 26.55
CA GLN A 134 -22.07 -9.09 26.65
C GLN A 134 -21.93 -10.55 27.07
N MET A 135 -21.04 -11.31 26.42
CA MET A 135 -20.77 -12.71 26.76
C MET A 135 -20.25 -12.84 28.19
N ARG A 136 -19.37 -11.92 28.63
CA ARG A 136 -18.86 -11.90 30.00
C ARG A 136 -19.96 -11.65 31.02
N LEU A 137 -20.91 -10.77 30.73
CA LEU A 137 -22.05 -10.50 31.60
C LEU A 137 -22.97 -11.72 31.68
N GLN A 138 -23.29 -12.35 30.55
CA GLN A 138 -24.11 -13.55 30.49
C GLN A 138 -23.48 -14.70 31.29
N ALA A 139 -22.19 -14.98 31.05
CA ALA A 139 -21.48 -16.03 31.78
C ALA A 139 -21.46 -15.80 33.30
N ARG A 140 -21.35 -14.54 33.75
CA ARG A 140 -21.46 -14.20 35.17
C ARG A 140 -22.85 -14.51 35.73
N GLN A 141 -23.90 -14.12 35.02
CA GLN A 141 -25.27 -14.38 35.44
C GLN A 141 -25.57 -15.88 35.52
N GLU A 142 -25.14 -16.65 34.52
CA GLU A 142 -25.28 -18.10 34.50
C GLU A 142 -24.52 -18.77 35.65
N LEU A 143 -23.30 -18.32 35.95
CA LEU A 143 -22.52 -18.82 37.09
C LEU A 143 -23.21 -18.51 38.43
N GLU A 144 -23.77 -17.31 38.58
CA GLU A 144 -24.51 -16.95 39.79
C GLU A 144 -25.77 -17.80 39.97
N GLN A 145 -26.52 -18.03 38.90
CA GLN A 145 -27.71 -18.88 38.90
C GLN A 145 -27.36 -20.34 39.22
N LEU A 146 -26.34 -20.89 38.56
CA LEU A 146 -25.87 -22.24 38.83
C LEU A 146 -25.44 -22.38 40.29
N ARG A 147 -24.68 -21.40 40.82
CA ARG A 147 -24.26 -21.41 42.22
C ARG A 147 -25.45 -21.41 43.17
N GLN A 148 -26.47 -20.60 42.90
CA GLN A 148 -27.69 -20.56 43.72
C GLN A 148 -28.43 -21.90 43.67
N LEU A 149 -28.61 -22.48 42.49
CA LEU A 149 -29.25 -23.78 42.32
C LEU A 149 -28.49 -24.88 43.08
N THR A 150 -27.18 -24.98 42.90
CA THR A 150 -26.36 -26.00 43.58
C THR A 150 -26.41 -25.84 45.09
N LEU A 151 -26.42 -24.60 45.61
CA LEU A 151 -26.56 -24.38 47.06
C LEU A 151 -27.92 -24.85 47.57
N ALA A 152 -29.01 -24.55 46.85
CA ALA A 152 -30.34 -25.01 47.21
C ALA A 152 -30.43 -26.54 47.17
N GLU A 153 -29.90 -27.20 46.13
CA GLU A 153 -29.85 -28.66 46.05
C GLU A 153 -29.01 -29.26 47.19
N CYS A 154 -27.91 -28.63 47.58
CA CYS A 154 -27.11 -29.08 48.73
C CYS A 154 -27.86 -28.93 50.06
N GLU A 155 -28.71 -27.91 50.20
CA GLU A 155 -29.57 -27.70 51.38
C GLU A 155 -30.66 -28.79 51.42
N ASP A 156 -31.36 -29.01 50.31
CA ASP A 156 -32.39 -30.05 50.19
C ASP A 156 -31.83 -31.47 50.48
N ILE A 157 -30.61 -31.76 49.99
CA ILE A 157 -29.93 -33.04 50.25
C ILE A 157 -29.56 -33.18 51.72
N GLN A 158 -29.09 -32.10 52.37
CA GLN A 158 -28.75 -32.11 53.80
C GLN A 158 -30.01 -32.33 54.65
N ASP A 159 -31.07 -31.58 54.38
CA ASP A 159 -32.33 -31.70 55.10
C ASP A 159 -32.94 -33.11 54.94
N GLY A 160 -32.94 -33.65 53.71
CA GLY A 160 -33.41 -35.01 53.45
C GLY A 160 -32.55 -36.10 54.11
N ALA A 161 -31.24 -35.88 54.26
CA ALA A 161 -30.34 -36.79 54.95
C ALA A 161 -30.57 -36.77 56.47
N ASP A 162 -30.78 -35.58 57.05
CA ASP A 162 -31.09 -35.40 58.46
C ASP A 162 -32.44 -36.02 58.81
N GLU A 163 -33.48 -35.80 58.00
CA GLU A 163 -34.80 -36.42 58.20
C GLU A 163 -34.73 -37.96 58.10
N TYR A 164 -33.96 -38.47 57.12
CA TYR A 164 -33.72 -39.91 57.00
C TYR A 164 -32.98 -40.47 58.22
N ALA A 165 -31.96 -39.78 58.73
CA ALA A 165 -31.21 -40.20 59.90
C ALA A 165 -32.12 -40.28 61.14
N ASP A 166 -32.95 -39.26 61.37
CA ASP A 166 -33.92 -39.24 62.47
C ASP A 166 -34.95 -40.39 62.34
N ALA A 167 -35.49 -40.61 61.14
CA ALA A 167 -36.44 -41.70 60.90
C ALA A 167 -35.83 -43.08 61.18
N VAL A 168 -34.57 -43.30 60.76
CA VAL A 168 -33.84 -44.54 61.03
C VAL A 168 -33.58 -44.71 62.53
N LEU A 169 -33.13 -43.66 63.21
CA LEU A 169 -32.87 -43.69 64.66
C LEU A 169 -34.14 -43.97 65.45
N GLN A 170 -35.26 -43.34 65.08
CA GLN A 170 -36.56 -43.55 65.73
C GLN A 170 -37.08 -44.97 65.52
N ASN A 171 -36.85 -45.56 64.33
CA ASN A 171 -37.19 -46.96 64.08
C ASN A 171 -36.35 -47.90 64.96
N ILE A 172 -35.03 -47.65 65.04
CA ILE A 172 -34.13 -48.43 65.90
C ILE A 172 -34.55 -48.31 67.38
N GLU A 173 -34.87 -47.11 67.85
CA GLU A 173 -35.35 -46.88 69.22
C GLU A 173 -36.62 -47.71 69.52
N LYS A 174 -37.57 -47.70 68.58
CA LYS A 174 -38.80 -48.47 68.69
C LYS A 174 -38.54 -49.97 68.75
N GLN A 175 -37.69 -50.49 67.87
CA GLN A 175 -37.32 -51.91 67.86
C GLN A 175 -36.63 -52.34 69.15
N LEU A 176 -35.68 -51.54 69.66
CA LEU A 176 -35.00 -51.81 70.92
C LEU A 176 -35.99 -51.77 72.11
N SER A 177 -36.93 -50.84 72.10
CA SER A 177 -37.97 -50.74 73.14
C SER A 177 -38.89 -51.96 73.15
N ASP A 178 -39.31 -52.42 71.98
CA ASP A 178 -40.11 -53.64 71.85
C ASP A 178 -39.34 -54.87 72.34
N LEU A 179 -38.06 -54.99 71.97
CA LEU A 179 -37.21 -56.10 72.40
C LEU A 179 -36.96 -56.06 73.92
N LEU A 180 -36.73 -54.88 74.51
CA LEU A 180 -36.64 -54.70 75.96
C LEU A 180 -37.93 -55.08 76.68
N ARG A 181 -39.09 -54.79 76.08
CA ARG A 181 -40.41 -55.16 76.63
C ARG A 181 -40.57 -56.69 76.64
N VAL A 182 -40.17 -57.36 75.56
CA VAL A 182 -40.16 -58.83 75.48
C VAL A 182 -39.22 -59.43 76.53
N ILE A 183 -38.01 -58.89 76.70
CA ILE A 183 -37.06 -59.35 77.73
C ILE A 183 -37.64 -59.14 79.14
N ARG A 184 -38.25 -57.98 79.42
CA ARG A 184 -38.89 -57.71 80.72
C ARG A 184 -39.99 -58.71 81.03
N ASN A 185 -40.86 -58.98 80.05
CA ASN A 185 -41.94 -59.94 80.17
C ASN A 185 -41.40 -61.37 80.38
N GLY A 186 -40.39 -61.79 79.61
CA GLY A 186 -39.75 -63.10 79.75
C GLY A 186 -39.05 -63.28 81.10
N ARG A 187 -38.37 -62.23 81.61
CA ARG A 187 -37.80 -62.22 82.96
C ARG A 187 -38.86 -62.31 84.05
N GLN A 188 -39.99 -61.59 83.92
CA GLN A 188 -41.10 -61.68 84.86
C GLN A 188 -41.71 -63.08 84.90
N GLN A 189 -41.89 -63.74 83.76
CA GLN A 189 -42.33 -65.14 83.71
C GLN A 189 -41.38 -66.08 84.44
N LEU A 190 -40.06 -65.98 84.20
CA LEU A 190 -39.07 -66.80 84.89
C LEU A 190 -39.06 -66.55 86.41
N ASN A 191 -39.27 -65.30 86.84
CA ASN A 191 -39.33 -64.95 88.26
C ASN A 191 -40.62 -65.49 88.93
N ASN A 192 -41.75 -65.44 88.21
CA ASN A 192 -43.00 -66.07 88.66
C ASN A 192 -42.87 -67.59 88.69
N ASP A 193 -42.26 -68.22 87.68
CA ASP A 193 -42.02 -69.67 87.62
C ASP A 193 -41.07 -70.16 88.71
N THR A 194 -40.09 -69.34 89.11
CA THR A 194 -39.24 -69.64 90.28
C THR A 194 -39.96 -69.42 91.62
N GLN A 195 -40.95 -68.52 91.69
CA GLN A 195 -41.83 -68.36 92.86
C GLN A 195 -42.87 -69.49 92.99
N THR A 196 -43.44 -70.00 91.89
CA THR A 196 -44.32 -71.19 91.93
C THR A 196 -43.55 -72.47 92.23
N ARG A 197 -42.29 -72.61 91.78
CA ARG A 197 -41.41 -73.73 92.22
C ARG A 197 -40.92 -73.61 93.66
N GLY A 198 -40.75 -72.40 94.19
CA GLY A 198 -40.41 -72.18 95.61
C GLY A 198 -41.58 -72.35 96.58
N GLY A 199 -42.83 -72.25 96.11
CA GLY A 199 -44.06 -72.36 96.92
C GLY A 199 -44.68 -73.75 97.02
N GLN A 200 -44.27 -74.71 96.18
CA GLN A 200 -44.71 -76.12 96.24
C GLN A 200 -43.56 -77.04 96.64
N GLY A 201 -43.11 -76.91 97.88
CA GLY A 201 -42.16 -77.82 98.54
C GLY A 201 -42.57 -78.19 99.97
N GLY A 202 -43.82 -77.91 100.36
CA GLY A 202 -44.34 -78.19 101.70
C GLY A 202 -45.78 -78.69 101.69
N GLN A 203 -45.96 -79.86 102.30
CA GLN A 203 -47.20 -80.53 102.75
C GLN A 203 -47.89 -81.57 101.86
N GLY A 204 -47.86 -82.81 102.39
CA GLY A 204 -48.97 -83.77 102.42
C GLY A 204 -48.97 -84.77 101.28
N GLY A 205 -48.91 -86.09 101.45
CA GLY A 205 -49.24 -86.91 102.62
C GLY A 205 -50.51 -87.73 102.34
N GLN A 206 -50.33 -89.05 102.21
CA GLN A 206 -51.28 -90.16 102.42
C GLN A 206 -52.56 -90.29 101.59
N GLY A 207 -52.75 -91.49 101.05
CA GLY A 207 -54.05 -92.18 101.08
C GLY A 207 -54.37 -93.02 99.85
N GLY A 208 -54.36 -94.36 100.01
CA GLY A 208 -55.11 -95.31 99.17
C GLY A 208 -54.26 -96.26 98.35
#